data_AF-A0A9P8E7K3-F1
#
_entry.id   AF-A0A9P8E7K3-F1
#
_cell.length_a   1.000
_cell.length_b   1.000
_cell.length_c   1.000
_cell.angle_alpha   90.00
_cell.angle_beta   90.00
_cell.angle_gamma   90.00
#
_symmetry.space_group_name_H-M   'P 1'
#
loop_
_entity.id
_entity.type
_entity.pdbx_description
1 polymer ?
#
loop_
_entity_poly.entity_id
_entity_poly.type
_entity_poly.pdbx_seq_one_letter_code
_entity_poly.pdbx_strand_id
1 'polypeptide(L)'
;IISSVLVRVSIPVLHSAAAIHRLCEIAAEQMTDNLEAGGATNIFIRVLLEKKYALPYKVVDALVFHFLRFRAVDQDAMTDAPVTIKSGEKLPVLWHQCFLAFAQRYRNDITEDQREALLDLLLVKGHKAIGPEIRRELLQGRGRGVLAPEVAMAGVDGDDTMVDIQ
;
A
#
# COMPACT_ATOMS: atom_id res chain seq x y z
N ILE A 1 3.73 -4.47 -22.24
CA ILE A 1 2.92 -3.87 -23.33
C ILE A 1 1.54 -3.45 -22.80
N ILE A 2 0.69 -4.38 -22.32
CA ILE A 2 -0.67 -4.07 -21.83
C ILE A 2 -0.68 -3.04 -20.69
N SER A 3 0.25 -3.15 -19.73
CA SER A 3 0.36 -2.22 -18.61
C SER A 3 0.56 -0.76 -19.06
N SER A 4 1.24 -0.53 -20.19
CA SER A 4 1.44 0.84 -20.72
C SER A 4 0.15 1.47 -21.27
N VAL A 5 -0.79 0.66 -21.76
CA VAL A 5 -2.10 1.11 -22.23
C VAL A 5 -2.95 1.49 -21.02
N LEU A 6 -2.93 0.66 -19.96
CA LEU A 6 -3.65 0.95 -18.72
C LEU A 6 -3.20 2.27 -18.07
N VAL A 7 -1.91 2.61 -18.14
CA VAL A 7 -1.40 3.92 -17.67
C VAL A 7 -2.02 5.09 -18.44
N ARG A 8 -2.31 4.94 -19.74
CA ARG A 8 -2.80 6.03 -20.59
C ARG A 8 -4.33 6.17 -20.56
N VAL A 9 -5.05 5.07 -20.42
CA VAL A 9 -6.52 5.06 -20.47
C VAL A 9 -7.11 5.45 -19.12
N SER A 10 -8.16 6.28 -19.13
CA SER A 10 -8.94 6.58 -17.92
C SER A 10 -9.93 5.45 -17.68
N ILE A 11 -9.94 4.90 -16.45
CA ILE A 11 -10.78 3.76 -16.07
C ILE A 11 -11.61 4.20 -14.86
N PRO A 12 -12.92 3.96 -14.81
CA PRO A 12 -13.72 4.31 -13.65
C PRO A 12 -13.21 3.64 -12.38
N VAL A 13 -13.35 4.33 -11.25
CA VAL A 13 -12.79 3.93 -9.95
C VAL A 13 -13.33 2.57 -9.51
N LEU A 14 -14.63 2.32 -9.66
CA LEU A 14 -15.26 1.08 -9.20
C LEU A 14 -14.73 -0.16 -9.93
N HIS A 15 -14.58 -0.08 -11.25
CA HIS A 15 -14.02 -1.16 -12.07
C HIS A 15 -12.55 -1.39 -11.73
N SER A 16 -11.80 -0.32 -11.52
CA SER A 16 -10.39 -0.40 -11.12
C SER A 16 -10.23 -1.07 -9.75
N ALA A 17 -11.08 -0.73 -8.78
CA ALA A 17 -11.08 -1.32 -7.45
C ALA A 17 -11.38 -2.83 -7.49
N ALA A 18 -12.39 -3.24 -8.26
CA ALA A 18 -12.70 -4.66 -8.46
C ALA A 18 -11.56 -5.41 -9.15
N ALA A 19 -10.93 -4.79 -10.16
CA ALA A 19 -9.78 -5.37 -10.85
C ALA A 19 -8.57 -5.55 -9.92
N ILE A 20 -8.24 -4.56 -9.09
CA ILE A 20 -7.16 -4.66 -8.10
C ILE A 20 -7.42 -5.83 -7.14
N HIS A 21 -8.64 -5.94 -6.61
CA HIS A 21 -9.00 -7.01 -5.68
C HIS A 21 -8.78 -8.40 -6.30
N ARG A 22 -9.29 -8.61 -7.52
CA ARG A 22 -9.09 -9.88 -8.25
C ARG A 22 -7.63 -10.14 -8.61
N LEU A 23 -6.87 -9.12 -8.99
CA LEU A 23 -5.45 -9.26 -9.27
C LEU A 23 -4.66 -9.65 -8.00
N CYS A 24 -5.06 -9.18 -6.82
CA CYS A 24 -4.43 -9.57 -5.56
C CYS A 24 -4.70 -11.03 -5.18
N GLU A 25 -5.88 -11.56 -5.52
CA GLU A 25 -6.23 -12.99 -5.36
C GLU A 25 -5.40 -13.85 -6.33
N ILE A 26 -5.44 -13.51 -7.63
CA ILE A 26 -4.69 -14.25 -8.67
C ILE A 26 -3.19 -14.20 -8.41
N ALA A 27 -2.65 -13.04 -8.00
CA ALA A 27 -1.22 -12.92 -7.67
C ALA A 27 -0.83 -13.81 -6.49
N ALA A 28 -1.73 -14.08 -5.55
CA ALA A 28 -1.47 -14.95 -4.42
C ALA A 28 -1.45 -16.43 -4.84
N GLU A 29 -2.40 -16.83 -5.69
CA GLU A 29 -2.42 -18.18 -6.29
C GLU A 29 -1.13 -18.41 -7.11
N GLN A 30 -0.82 -17.49 -8.02
CA GLN A 30 0.34 -17.60 -8.92
C GLN A 30 1.69 -17.58 -8.19
N MET A 31 1.82 -16.83 -7.07
CA MET A 31 3.07 -16.79 -6.30
C MET A 31 3.31 -18.03 -5.42
N THR A 32 2.31 -18.90 -5.26
CA THR A 32 2.50 -20.21 -4.62
C THR A 32 3.25 -21.14 -5.57
N ASP A 33 2.92 -21.09 -6.86
CA ASP A 33 3.49 -21.98 -7.88
C ASP A 33 4.76 -21.42 -8.53
N ASN A 34 4.79 -20.11 -8.83
CA ASN A 34 5.90 -19.46 -9.52
C ASN A 34 6.04 -17.97 -9.16
N LEU A 35 7.14 -17.63 -8.49
CA LEU A 35 7.45 -16.25 -8.08
C LEU A 35 7.59 -15.27 -9.26
N GLU A 36 8.03 -15.73 -10.43
CA GLU A 36 8.15 -14.88 -11.63
C GLU A 36 6.78 -14.54 -12.22
N ALA A 37 5.83 -15.48 -12.19
CA ALA A 37 4.46 -15.26 -12.63
C ALA A 37 3.77 -14.20 -11.76
N GLY A 38 4.05 -14.21 -10.45
CA GLY A 38 3.64 -13.16 -9.53
C GLY A 38 4.18 -11.77 -9.87
N GLY A 39 5.42 -11.70 -10.35
CA GLY A 39 6.07 -10.46 -10.77
C GLY A 39 5.31 -9.74 -11.89
N ALA A 40 4.75 -10.48 -12.85
CA ALA A 40 3.95 -9.91 -13.94
C ALA A 40 2.65 -9.27 -13.42
N THR A 41 1.95 -9.94 -12.51
CA THR A 41 0.71 -9.42 -11.90
C THR A 41 0.98 -8.19 -11.03
N ASN A 42 2.13 -8.15 -10.34
CA ASN A 42 2.56 -6.99 -9.55
C ASN A 42 2.75 -5.72 -10.38
N ILE A 43 3.15 -5.84 -11.66
CA ILE A 43 3.23 -4.68 -12.57
C ILE A 43 1.84 -4.09 -12.80
N PHE A 44 0.82 -4.93 -12.99
CA PHE A 44 -0.55 -4.47 -13.19
C PHE A 44 -1.12 -3.82 -11.93
N ILE A 45 -0.90 -4.42 -10.76
CA ILE A 45 -1.32 -3.84 -9.47
C ILE A 45 -0.66 -2.47 -9.30
N ARG A 46 0.66 -2.37 -9.48
CA ARG A 46 1.40 -1.10 -9.39
C ARG A 46 0.82 -0.02 -10.31
N VAL A 47 0.58 -0.35 -11.58
CA VAL A 47 0.02 0.60 -12.56
C VAL A 47 -1.37 1.09 -12.13
N LEU A 48 -2.20 0.22 -11.58
CA LEU A 48 -3.53 0.61 -11.09
C LEU A 48 -3.44 1.46 -9.82
N LEU A 49 -2.44 1.24 -8.94
CA LEU A 49 -2.20 2.09 -7.77
C LEU A 49 -1.71 3.49 -8.17
N GLU A 50 -0.88 3.59 -9.22
CA GLU A 50 -0.36 4.86 -9.76
C GLU A 50 -1.46 5.77 -10.33
N LYS A 51 -2.65 5.24 -10.61
CA LYS A 51 -3.83 6.03 -10.99
C LYS A 51 -4.40 6.88 -9.86
N LYS A 52 -3.96 6.68 -8.61
CA LYS A 52 -4.28 7.53 -7.45
C LYS A 52 -5.78 7.62 -7.12
N TYR A 53 -6.55 6.59 -7.45
CA TYR A 53 -7.98 6.55 -7.15
C TYR A 53 -8.25 6.45 -5.64
N ALA A 54 -9.45 6.87 -5.22
CA ALA A 54 -9.95 6.58 -3.88
C ALA A 54 -10.46 5.14 -3.85
N LEU A 55 -9.71 4.24 -3.22
CA LEU A 55 -10.07 2.83 -3.13
C LEU A 55 -11.03 2.58 -1.95
N PRO A 56 -12.02 1.70 -2.09
CA PRO A 56 -12.79 1.20 -0.95
C PRO A 56 -11.87 0.49 0.05
N TYR A 57 -12.12 0.64 1.35
CA TYR A 57 -11.28 0.04 2.40
C TYR A 57 -11.10 -1.47 2.25
N LYS A 58 -12.14 -2.19 1.79
CA LYS A 58 -12.03 -3.63 1.50
C LYS A 58 -10.91 -3.99 0.51
N VAL A 59 -10.64 -3.12 -0.47
CA VAL A 59 -9.57 -3.33 -1.45
C VAL A 59 -8.21 -3.01 -0.86
N VAL A 60 -8.13 -2.00 0.01
CA VAL A 60 -6.92 -1.67 0.76
C VAL A 60 -6.55 -2.84 1.70
N ASP A 61 -7.52 -3.37 2.43
CA ASP A 61 -7.32 -4.53 3.31
C ASP A 61 -6.83 -5.76 2.52
N ALA A 62 -7.39 -5.99 1.33
CA ALA A 62 -6.96 -7.07 0.45
C ALA A 62 -5.52 -6.88 -0.07
N LEU A 63 -5.10 -5.64 -0.35
CA LEU A 63 -3.72 -5.32 -0.70
C LEU A 63 -2.76 -5.56 0.47
N VAL A 64 -3.13 -5.13 1.67
CA VAL A 64 -2.34 -5.39 2.88
C VAL A 64 -2.20 -6.90 3.10
N PHE A 65 -3.30 -7.65 3.01
CA PHE A 65 -3.27 -9.10 3.14
C PHE A 65 -2.40 -9.76 2.06
N HIS A 66 -2.45 -9.26 0.82
CA HIS A 66 -1.56 -9.73 -0.25
C HIS A 66 -0.09 -9.58 0.12
N PHE A 67 0.34 -8.45 0.69
CA PHE A 67 1.73 -8.26 1.13
C PHE A 67 2.08 -9.09 2.38
N LEU A 68 1.18 -9.19 3.36
CA LEU A 68 1.45 -9.93 4.59
C LEU A 68 1.59 -11.44 4.41
N ARG A 69 1.02 -12.03 3.34
CA ARG A 69 1.24 -13.45 3.00
C ARG A 69 2.72 -13.79 2.82
N PHE A 70 3.55 -12.85 2.37
CA PHE A 70 4.99 -13.04 2.22
C PHE A 70 5.74 -13.08 3.57
N ARG A 71 5.07 -12.78 4.69
CA ARG A 71 5.62 -12.90 6.06
C ARG A 71 5.59 -14.35 6.57
N ALA A 72 4.59 -15.15 6.16
CA ALA A 72 4.37 -16.52 6.66
C ALA A 72 5.44 -17.53 6.21
N VAL A 73 6.25 -17.15 5.22
CA VAL A 73 7.35 -17.93 4.63
C VAL A 73 8.41 -18.37 5.64
N ASP A 74 8.52 -17.69 6.80
CA ASP A 74 9.54 -18.00 7.81
C ASP A 74 8.96 -18.70 9.07
N GLN A 75 7.64 -18.91 9.18
CA GLN A 75 7.02 -19.51 10.38
C GLN A 75 6.39 -20.90 10.18
N ASP A 76 6.18 -21.38 8.96
CA ASP A 76 5.54 -22.67 8.72
C ASP A 76 6.50 -23.75 8.22
N ALA A 77 7.17 -24.38 9.17
CA ALA A 77 7.58 -25.78 9.07
C ALA A 77 6.55 -26.72 9.74
N MET A 78 5.32 -26.26 10.04
CA MET A 78 4.42 -27.02 10.93
C MET A 78 2.90 -26.97 10.65
N THR A 79 2.43 -26.36 9.56
CA THR A 79 1.02 -26.53 9.13
C THR A 79 0.90 -26.90 7.65
N ASP A 80 -0.12 -27.69 7.31
CA ASP A 80 -0.50 -28.18 5.96
C ASP A 80 -0.90 -27.04 4.98
N ALA A 81 -0.42 -25.82 5.18
CA ALA A 81 -0.59 -24.72 4.24
C ALA A 81 0.29 -24.96 3.00
N PRO A 82 -0.23 -24.75 1.78
CA PRO A 82 0.52 -25.02 0.55
C PRO A 82 1.80 -24.19 0.53
N VAL A 83 2.93 -24.90 0.40
CA VAL A 83 4.31 -24.39 0.42
C VAL A 83 4.42 -23.09 -0.38
N THR A 84 4.38 -21.96 0.33
CA THR A 84 4.41 -20.64 -0.30
C THR A 84 5.80 -20.06 -0.09
N ILE A 85 6.59 -20.00 -1.18
CA ILE A 85 7.96 -19.47 -1.30
C ILE A 85 8.98 -20.13 -0.34
N LYS A 86 10.08 -20.67 -0.88
CA LYS A 86 11.15 -21.21 -0.02
C LYS A 86 11.77 -20.09 0.82
N SER A 87 11.94 -20.33 2.12
CA SER A 87 12.64 -19.46 3.07
C SER A 87 14.08 -19.19 2.58
N GLY A 88 14.27 -18.13 1.80
CA GLY A 88 15.54 -17.77 1.17
C GLY A 88 15.45 -17.18 -0.24
N GLU A 89 14.31 -17.34 -0.93
CA GLU A 89 14.13 -16.70 -2.24
C GLU A 89 13.98 -15.18 -2.12
N LYS A 90 14.80 -14.45 -2.87
CA LYS A 90 14.75 -12.99 -2.91
C LYS A 90 13.51 -12.57 -3.67
N LEU A 91 12.63 -11.81 -3.02
CA LEU A 91 11.46 -11.22 -3.67
C LEU A 91 11.90 -10.32 -4.84
N PRO A 92 11.17 -10.34 -5.98
CA PRO A 92 11.49 -9.51 -7.12
C PRO A 92 11.52 -8.02 -6.76
N VAL A 93 12.35 -7.24 -7.45
CA VAL A 93 12.41 -5.78 -7.29
C VAL A 93 11.04 -5.14 -7.59
N LEU A 94 10.31 -5.70 -8.57
CA LEU A 94 8.95 -5.25 -8.93
C LEU A 94 7.96 -5.34 -7.77
N TRP A 95 8.09 -6.34 -6.91
CA TRP A 95 7.25 -6.47 -5.72
C TRP A 95 7.49 -5.31 -4.75
N HIS A 96 8.76 -4.99 -4.48
CA HIS A 96 9.15 -3.86 -3.63
C HIS A 96 8.73 -2.51 -4.22
N GLN A 97 8.81 -2.35 -5.55
CA GLN A 97 8.33 -1.16 -6.24
C GLN A 97 6.81 -1.01 -6.14
N CYS A 98 6.06 -2.11 -6.26
CA CYS A 98 4.62 -2.12 -6.05
C CYS A 98 4.28 -1.73 -4.59
N PHE A 99 5.01 -2.29 -3.63
CA PHE A 99 4.81 -2.00 -2.21
C PHE A 99 5.15 -0.53 -1.87
N LEU A 100 6.20 0.05 -2.46
CA LEU A 100 6.49 1.47 -2.33
C LEU A 100 5.38 2.35 -2.89
N ALA A 101 4.83 2.02 -4.07
CA ALA A 101 3.72 2.78 -4.65
C ALA A 101 2.47 2.73 -3.75
N PHE A 102 2.21 1.58 -3.11
CA PHE A 102 1.17 1.45 -2.11
C PHE A 102 1.42 2.34 -0.90
N ALA A 103 2.62 2.29 -0.30
CA ALA A 103 2.98 3.09 0.87
C ALA A 103 2.90 4.60 0.57
N GLN A 104 3.40 5.05 -0.58
CA GLN A 104 3.36 6.47 -0.95
C GLN A 104 1.94 7.00 -1.12
N ARG A 105 0.97 6.16 -1.53
CA ARG A 105 -0.39 6.64 -1.83
C ARG A 105 -1.41 6.36 -0.72
N TYR A 106 -1.36 5.19 -0.10
CA TYR A 106 -2.39 4.69 0.81
C TYR A 106 -1.91 4.58 2.27
N ARG A 107 -0.80 5.23 2.64
CA ARG A 107 -0.29 5.27 4.03
C ARG A 107 -1.28 5.80 5.06
N ASN A 108 -2.29 6.56 4.64
CA ASN A 108 -3.32 7.16 5.50
C ASN A 108 -4.62 6.33 5.55
N ASP A 109 -4.74 5.32 4.69
CA ASP A 109 -5.96 4.52 4.53
C ASP A 109 -5.88 3.16 5.25
N ILE A 110 -4.76 2.90 5.96
CA ILE A 110 -4.48 1.66 6.71
C ILE A 110 -4.62 1.87 8.22
N THR A 111 -4.91 0.78 8.95
CA THR A 111 -4.94 0.79 10.42
C THR A 111 -3.51 0.76 11.00
N GLU A 112 -3.36 1.07 12.29
CA GLU A 112 -2.06 0.99 12.97
C GLU A 112 -1.55 -0.46 13.05
N ASP A 113 -2.40 -1.42 13.41
CA ASP A 113 -2.04 -2.85 13.43
C ASP A 113 -1.54 -3.36 12.06
N GLN A 114 -2.20 -2.93 10.97
CA GLN A 114 -1.79 -3.26 9.61
C GLN A 114 -0.43 -2.63 9.28
N ARG A 115 -0.20 -1.39 9.71
CA ARG A 115 1.08 -0.68 9.51
C ARG A 115 2.21 -1.38 10.24
N GLU A 116 2.01 -1.79 11.49
CA GLU A 116 2.99 -2.54 12.26
C GLU A 116 3.33 -3.87 11.59
N ALA A 117 2.32 -4.63 11.17
CA ALA A 117 2.54 -5.89 10.46
C ALA A 117 3.33 -5.72 9.15
N LEU A 118 3.11 -4.61 8.43
CA LEU A 118 3.86 -4.26 7.22
C LEU A 118 5.31 -3.83 7.51
N LEU A 119 5.55 -3.18 8.66
CA LEU A 119 6.90 -2.84 9.12
C LEU A 119 7.68 -4.10 9.52
N ASP A 120 7.03 -5.05 10.18
CA ASP A 120 7.63 -6.36 10.50
C ASP A 120 8.02 -7.12 9.24
N LEU A 121 7.15 -7.14 8.22
CA LEU A 121 7.45 -7.74 6.93
C LEU A 121 8.71 -7.11 6.29
N LEU A 122 8.86 -5.78 6.41
CA LEU A 122 10.00 -5.06 5.86
C LEU A 122 11.32 -5.39 6.57
N LEU A 123 11.28 -5.73 7.87
CA LEU A 123 12.46 -6.17 8.61
C LEU A 123 12.98 -7.51 8.09
N VAL A 124 12.06 -8.41 7.73
CA VAL A 124 12.40 -9.76 7.27
C VAL A 124 12.77 -9.79 5.79
N LYS A 125 12.03 -9.09 4.93
CA LYS A 125 12.16 -9.15 3.46
C LYS A 125 12.48 -7.80 2.82
N GLY A 126 13.21 -6.92 3.52
CA GLY A 126 13.53 -5.58 3.04
C GLY A 126 14.60 -5.53 1.94
N HIS A 127 14.37 -4.73 0.89
CA HIS A 127 15.39 -4.40 -0.11
C HIS A 127 16.31 -3.26 0.37
N LYS A 128 17.63 -3.35 0.11
CA LYS A 128 18.63 -2.39 0.60
C LYS A 128 18.34 -0.92 0.27
N ALA A 129 17.88 -0.65 -0.96
CA ALA A 129 17.61 0.72 -1.43
C ALA A 129 16.15 1.17 -1.28
N ILE A 130 15.20 0.24 -1.42
CA ILE A 130 13.76 0.58 -1.48
C ILE A 130 13.12 0.44 -0.10
N GLY A 131 13.64 -0.46 0.75
CA GLY A 131 13.11 -0.69 2.08
C GLY A 131 13.12 0.56 2.96
N PRO A 132 14.23 1.32 3.06
CA PRO A 132 14.25 2.55 3.85
C PRO A 132 13.20 3.57 3.40
N GLU A 133 12.96 3.68 2.09
CA GLU A 133 11.93 4.56 1.52
C GLU A 133 10.53 4.10 1.94
N ILE A 134 10.22 2.80 1.83
CA ILE A 134 8.93 2.24 2.26
C ILE A 134 8.70 2.52 3.75
N ARG A 135 9.71 2.27 4.59
CA ARG A 135 9.64 2.53 6.04
C ARG A 135 9.32 3.99 6.31
N ARG A 136 10.01 4.91 5.62
CA ARG A 136 9.80 6.35 5.77
C ARG A 136 8.35 6.73 5.44
N GLU A 137 7.82 6.26 4.32
CA GLU A 137 6.45 6.54 3.90
C GLU A 137 5.41 5.95 4.85
N LEU A 138 5.63 4.72 5.34
CA LEU A 138 4.74 4.11 6.31
C LEU A 138 4.76 4.83 7.66
N LEU A 139 5.91 5.30 8.15
CA LEU A 139 5.97 6.07 9.40
C LEU A 139 5.39 7.48 9.28
N GLN A 140 5.41 8.07 8.08
CA GLN A 140 4.78 9.36 7.81
C GLN A 140 3.26 9.29 7.66
N GLY A 141 2.71 8.08 7.49
CA GLY A 141 1.27 7.88 7.39
C GLY A 141 0.58 7.92 8.75
N ARG A 142 -0.67 8.36 8.75
CA ARG A 142 -1.53 8.35 9.96
C ARG A 142 -2.51 7.20 9.89
N GLY A 143 -2.94 6.68 11.04
CA GLY A 143 -3.99 5.66 11.10
C GLY A 143 -5.28 6.15 10.45
N ARG A 144 -6.01 5.24 9.79
CA ARG A 144 -7.32 5.49 9.20
C ARG A 144 -8.24 6.21 10.19
N GLY A 145 -8.82 7.34 9.76
CA GLY A 145 -9.75 8.13 10.58
C GLY A 145 -9.11 9.17 11.50
N VAL A 146 -7.77 9.26 11.55
CA VAL A 146 -7.10 10.39 12.20
C VAL A 146 -7.19 11.60 11.28
N LEU A 147 -8.14 12.49 11.55
CA LEU A 147 -8.21 13.79 10.90
C LEU A 147 -6.84 14.47 11.03
N ALA A 148 -6.34 15.05 9.94
CA ALA A 148 -5.27 16.03 10.07
C ALA A 148 -5.73 17.05 11.11
N PRO A 149 -4.87 17.51 12.04
CA PRO A 149 -5.24 18.64 12.87
C PRO A 149 -5.71 19.70 11.88
N GLU A 150 -6.99 20.06 11.99
CA GLU A 150 -7.53 21.25 11.39
C GLU A 150 -6.46 22.30 11.61
N VAL A 151 -5.91 22.84 10.52
CA VAL A 151 -5.01 23.99 10.63
C VAL A 151 -5.88 24.99 11.35
N ALA A 152 -5.68 25.13 12.66
CA ALA A 152 -6.34 26.12 13.48
C ALA A 152 -5.99 27.41 12.78
N MET A 153 -6.95 27.93 12.02
CA MET A 153 -6.92 29.25 11.46
C MET A 153 -6.65 30.14 12.65
N ALA A 154 -5.38 30.52 12.81
CA ALA A 154 -4.92 31.36 13.90
C ALA A 154 -5.86 32.56 13.93
N GLY A 155 -6.47 32.76 15.10
CA GLY A 155 -7.62 33.59 15.29
C GLY A 155 -7.50 34.93 14.60
N VAL A 156 -8.60 35.31 13.98
CA VAL A 156 -9.05 36.70 13.91
C VAL A 156 -8.89 37.29 15.30
N ASP A 157 -7.86 38.10 15.55
CA ASP A 157 -7.87 39.00 16.69
C ASP A 157 -6.97 40.23 16.49
N GLY A 158 -7.61 41.39 16.52
CA GLY A 158 -7.00 42.68 16.85
C GLY A 158 -6.37 43.46 15.70
N ASP A 159 -7.16 44.31 15.02
CA ASP A 159 -6.72 45.71 14.89
C ASP A 159 -7.87 46.71 14.61
N ASP A 160 -7.83 47.80 15.38
CA ASP A 160 -8.40 49.14 15.20
C ASP A 160 -9.88 49.36 14.83
N THR A 161 -10.65 49.82 15.83
CA THR A 161 -11.55 51.00 15.70
C THR A 161 -11.91 51.54 17.10
N MET A 162 -11.02 52.34 17.70
CA MET A 162 -11.48 53.43 18.58
C MET A 162 -11.93 54.59 17.70
N VAL A 163 -13.20 54.93 17.76
CA VAL A 163 -13.67 56.28 17.43
C VAL A 163 -14.66 56.70 18.51
N ASP A 164 -14.18 57.59 19.38
CA ASP A 164 -14.95 58.31 20.39
C ASP A 164 -16.09 59.11 19.78
N ILE A 165 -17.33 58.81 20.17
CA ILE A 165 -18.51 59.70 20.17
C ILE A 165 -19.41 59.11 21.30
N GLN A 166 -19.72 59.77 22.43
CA GLN A 166 -20.11 61.15 22.67
C GLN A 166 -19.94 61.52 24.15
#